data_AF-A0A6I8QKK0-F1
#
_entry.id   AF-A0A6I8QKK0-F1
#
_cell.length_a   1.000
_cell.length_b   1.000
_cell.length_c   1.000
_cell.angle_alpha   90.00
_cell.angle_beta   90.00
_cell.angle_gamma   90.00
#
_symmetry.space_group_name_H-M   'P 1'
#
loop_
_entity.id
_entity.type
_entity.pdbx_description
1 polymer ?
#
loop_
_entity_poly.entity_id
_entity_poly.type
_entity_poly.pdbx_seq_one_letter_code
_entity_poly.pdbx_strand_id
1 'polypeptide(L)'
;MPRGTRKSEVLAASLISSMNHALARLMDIWDGLGIKEEMRLRRMEEVKKHIEELLNRMISEEVDMKDRIEKSIQNCQKELKLLCHELSIEEYVVDEGMTVLQTERDLRVRLEMLLNEKNDRLEELRLLQQTDIELCTDLCVTPYYIPTGSIPSRQQLEELKEHIKVQTEEKKQRLQVFSTLRAEIRQCLDEMGRQPENSLEQDAICEDEEAFFLTADNIKALRVLKEQLELKKETMLSTLSALKERVQVLWSRLLVPQDEQETCQKSPLCPIANSIKLWENELIRLEDLKKANLKDVVLKIREELKMYWDKCFYSTEQRKSFTPYYNDDFTEELLSQHDEEVVRMRLQYEKCREMLDAVNKWETSWGQFVLLEKKATDPNRFSNRGGSLLKEEKERAKLQKMLSKLEEELKSRIEAWETEQGCAFLLKGHRFMDYITSQWEMHKKQKEREKQDRSLKKEEHTPFKTPIKRPAGSCIQGTPSNKTRKLNGTSNSAMSRTTVSNSSTASSTSSQSLNGKMPLSTIKTPMKNRDTPVRTPLQDSNKQTSGLSSQPGSYSEFKEEMTKKSSNTDAIFNSTLKEKAEDYLKRKKSD
;
A
#
# COMPACT_ATOMS: atom_id res chain seq x y z
N MET A 1 20.64 -96.88 51.30
CA MET A 1 19.89 -97.94 50.57
C MET A 1 20.87 -98.75 49.74
N PRO A 2 20.82 -100.09 49.75
CA PRO A 2 21.52 -100.89 48.75
C PRO A 2 20.93 -100.56 47.36
N ARG A 3 21.78 -100.41 46.34
CA ARG A 3 21.31 -100.25 44.96
C ARG A 3 20.78 -101.61 44.49
N GLY A 4 19.49 -101.70 44.17
CA GLY A 4 18.95 -102.87 43.48
C GLY A 4 19.64 -103.05 42.13
N THR A 5 19.91 -104.30 41.75
CA THR A 5 20.60 -104.65 40.50
C THR A 5 19.91 -104.01 39.30
N ARG A 6 20.68 -103.29 38.48
CA ARG A 6 20.14 -102.59 37.32
C ARG A 6 19.71 -103.59 36.25
N LYS A 7 18.68 -103.24 35.47
CA LYS A 7 18.21 -104.08 34.35
C LYS A 7 19.33 -104.40 33.34
N SER A 8 20.25 -103.46 33.11
CA SER A 8 21.45 -103.66 32.28
C SER A 8 22.44 -104.67 32.88
N GLU A 9 22.68 -104.62 34.19
CA GLU A 9 23.56 -105.56 34.91
C GLU A 9 22.98 -107.00 34.87
N VAL A 10 21.65 -107.14 34.99
CA VAL A 10 20.95 -108.42 34.84
C VAL A 10 21.02 -108.96 33.41
N LEU A 11 20.89 -108.10 32.39
CA LEU A 11 21.05 -108.49 30.98
C LEU A 11 22.49 -108.92 30.65
N ALA A 12 23.50 -108.23 31.20
CA ALA A 12 24.90 -108.61 31.04
C ALA A 12 25.19 -110.00 31.66
N ALA A 13 24.68 -110.27 32.87
CA ALA A 13 24.78 -111.59 33.50
C ALA A 13 24.07 -112.69 32.68
N SER A 14 22.91 -112.38 32.09
CA SER A 14 22.19 -113.29 31.19
C SER A 14 22.99 -113.63 29.93
N LEU A 15 23.64 -112.63 29.31
CA LEU A 15 24.50 -112.81 28.14
C LEU A 15 25.69 -113.75 28.45
N ILE A 16 26.36 -113.57 29.58
CA ILE A 16 27.46 -114.43 30.03
C ILE A 16 26.98 -115.88 30.24
N SER A 17 25.81 -116.06 30.86
CA SER A 17 25.20 -117.38 31.06
C SER A 17 24.88 -118.08 29.73
N SER A 18 24.30 -117.35 28.78
CA SER A 18 24.00 -117.84 27.42
C SER A 18 25.27 -118.24 26.67
N MET A 19 26.32 -117.41 26.74
CA MET A 19 27.63 -117.70 26.15
C MET A 19 28.26 -118.96 26.74
N ASN A 20 28.25 -119.11 28.07
CA ASN A 20 28.78 -120.30 28.75
C ASN A 20 28.01 -121.57 28.33
N HIS A 21 26.69 -121.50 28.18
CA HIS A 21 25.89 -122.63 27.70
C HIS A 21 26.21 -122.97 26.23
N ALA A 22 26.46 -121.97 25.37
CA ALA A 22 26.87 -122.19 23.98
C ALA A 22 28.26 -122.83 23.87
N LEU A 23 29.23 -122.36 24.69
CA LEU A 23 30.57 -122.92 24.76
C LEU A 23 30.59 -124.35 25.30
N ALA A 24 29.80 -124.66 26.34
CA ALA A 24 29.62 -126.03 26.83
C ALA A 24 29.14 -126.97 25.72
N ARG A 25 28.08 -126.59 25.00
CA ARG A 25 27.56 -127.37 23.86
C ARG A 25 28.57 -127.55 22.72
N LEU A 26 29.47 -126.59 22.50
CA LEU A 26 30.55 -126.75 21.52
C LEU A 26 31.59 -127.79 21.98
N MET A 27 31.92 -127.84 23.27
CA MET A 27 32.79 -128.87 23.84
C MET A 27 32.13 -130.26 23.72
N ASP A 28 30.87 -130.41 24.12
CA ASP A 28 30.10 -131.67 24.00
C ASP A 28 30.13 -132.21 22.55
N ILE A 29 29.96 -131.33 21.56
CA ILE A 29 30.01 -131.66 20.13
C ILE A 29 31.43 -132.05 19.70
N TRP A 30 32.47 -131.38 20.19
CA TRP A 30 33.86 -131.70 19.83
C TRP A 30 34.37 -132.99 20.48
N ASP A 31 33.82 -133.36 21.65
CA ASP A 31 34.03 -134.66 22.30
C ASP A 31 33.34 -135.77 21.53
N GLY A 32 32.06 -135.61 21.17
CA GLY A 32 31.33 -136.56 20.32
C GLY A 32 31.94 -136.76 18.92
N LEU A 33 32.74 -135.81 18.43
CA LEU A 33 33.46 -135.86 17.15
C LEU A 33 34.94 -136.27 17.26
N GLY A 34 35.49 -136.47 18.47
CA GLY A 34 36.89 -136.87 18.66
C GLY A 34 37.93 -135.86 18.16
N ILE A 35 37.60 -134.56 18.14
CA ILE A 35 38.46 -133.52 17.55
C ILE A 35 39.70 -133.29 18.44
N LYS A 36 40.90 -133.32 17.84
CA LYS A 36 42.18 -133.05 18.54
C LYS A 36 42.24 -131.65 19.13
N GLU A 37 42.88 -131.53 20.30
CA GLU A 37 42.98 -130.28 21.07
C GLU A 37 43.55 -129.10 20.26
N GLU A 38 44.58 -129.32 19.45
CA GLU A 38 45.15 -128.32 18.53
C GLU A 38 44.13 -127.67 17.57
N MET A 39 43.04 -128.37 17.25
CA MET A 39 41.95 -127.86 16.41
C MET A 39 40.81 -127.25 17.23
N ARG A 40 40.59 -127.71 18.47
CA ARG A 40 39.68 -127.09 19.44
C ARG A 40 40.19 -125.71 19.84
N LEU A 41 41.45 -125.61 20.25
CA LEU A 41 42.11 -124.37 20.65
C LEU A 41 42.09 -123.33 19.51
N ARG A 42 42.42 -123.72 18.27
CA ARG A 42 42.33 -122.83 17.10
C ARG A 42 40.92 -122.31 16.83
N ARG A 43 39.87 -123.12 17.06
CA ARG A 43 38.47 -122.68 16.91
C ARG A 43 38.04 -121.78 18.07
N MET A 44 38.47 -122.09 19.29
CA MET A 44 38.19 -121.29 20.48
C MET A 44 38.85 -119.91 20.41
N GLU A 45 40.08 -119.82 19.90
CA GLU A 45 40.80 -118.56 19.74
C GLU A 45 40.14 -117.62 18.72
N GLU A 46 39.59 -118.14 17.61
CA GLU A 46 38.83 -117.31 16.64
C GLU A 46 37.48 -116.84 17.23
N VAL A 47 36.81 -117.67 18.03
CA VAL A 47 35.59 -117.28 18.78
C VAL A 47 35.89 -116.19 19.81
N LYS A 48 36.94 -116.36 20.61
CA LYS A 48 37.45 -115.38 21.57
C LYS A 48 37.79 -114.07 20.86
N LYS A 49 38.58 -114.12 19.79
CA LYS A 49 38.97 -112.97 18.97
C LYS A 49 37.76 -112.18 18.48
N HIS A 50 36.74 -112.82 17.91
CA HIS A 50 35.54 -112.10 17.46
C HIS A 50 34.74 -111.45 18.60
N ILE A 51 34.73 -112.06 19.79
CA ILE A 51 34.11 -111.47 20.99
C ILE A 51 34.94 -110.25 21.46
N GLU A 52 36.26 -110.37 21.52
CA GLU A 52 37.17 -109.28 21.86
C GLU A 52 37.11 -108.13 20.83
N GLU A 53 37.08 -108.43 19.53
CA GLU A 53 36.88 -107.45 18.44
C GLU A 53 35.55 -106.70 18.54
N LEU A 54 34.47 -107.37 18.94
CA LEU A 54 33.16 -106.74 19.15
C LEU A 54 33.15 -105.85 20.40
N LEU A 55 33.62 -106.38 21.54
CA LEU A 55 33.64 -105.65 22.81
C LEU A 55 34.57 -104.43 22.73
N ASN A 56 35.77 -104.57 22.17
CA ASN A 56 36.70 -103.45 21.99
C ASN A 56 36.13 -102.38 21.06
N ARG A 57 35.38 -102.75 20.01
CA ARG A 57 34.69 -101.78 19.14
C ARG A 57 33.63 -100.99 19.90
N MET A 58 32.73 -101.68 20.62
CA MET A 58 31.69 -101.02 21.42
C MET A 58 32.29 -100.11 22.50
N ILE A 59 33.36 -100.56 23.16
CA ILE A 59 34.09 -99.74 24.15
C ILE A 59 34.72 -98.52 23.48
N SER A 60 35.32 -98.65 22.29
CA SER A 60 35.85 -97.51 21.53
C SER A 60 34.74 -96.53 21.14
N GLU A 61 33.61 -97.00 20.61
CA GLU A 61 32.49 -96.15 20.19
C GLU A 61 31.91 -95.31 21.35
N GLU A 62 31.78 -95.91 22.54
CA GLU A 62 31.35 -95.24 23.78
C GLU A 62 32.41 -94.29 24.35
N VAL A 63 33.69 -94.66 24.31
CA VAL A 63 34.81 -93.78 24.69
C VAL A 63 34.87 -92.57 23.75
N ASP A 64 34.82 -92.78 22.44
CA ASP A 64 34.77 -91.72 21.43
C ASP A 64 33.53 -90.83 21.63
N MET A 65 32.38 -91.39 22.02
CA MET A 65 31.18 -90.62 22.34
C MET A 65 31.39 -89.73 23.57
N LYS A 66 31.92 -90.28 24.67
CA LYS A 66 32.29 -89.52 25.87
C LYS A 66 33.27 -88.39 25.53
N ASP A 67 34.32 -88.69 24.77
CA ASP A 67 35.35 -87.75 24.35
C ASP A 67 34.77 -86.60 23.52
N ARG A 68 33.83 -86.89 22.61
CA ARG A 68 33.12 -85.87 21.81
C ARG A 68 32.26 -84.95 22.68
N ILE A 69 31.54 -85.51 23.67
CA ILE A 69 30.72 -84.74 24.61
C ILE A 69 31.59 -83.86 25.50
N GLU A 70 32.69 -84.39 26.07
CA GLU A 70 33.61 -83.62 26.91
C GLU A 70 34.30 -82.49 26.13
N LYS A 71 34.65 -82.72 24.86
CA LYS A 71 35.13 -81.66 23.95
C LYS A 71 34.04 -80.60 23.66
N SER A 72 32.77 -80.99 23.52
CA SER A 72 31.68 -80.02 23.38
C SER A 72 31.46 -79.21 24.66
N ILE A 73 31.52 -79.83 25.84
CA ILE A 73 31.41 -79.13 27.14
C ILE A 73 32.52 -78.08 27.25
N GLN A 74 33.77 -78.44 26.95
CA GLN A 74 34.90 -77.50 26.99
C GLN A 74 34.74 -76.34 26.02
N ASN A 75 34.13 -76.54 24.84
CA ASN A 75 33.91 -75.45 23.88
C ASN A 75 32.75 -74.56 24.32
N CYS A 76 31.60 -75.14 24.68
CA CYS A 76 30.47 -74.39 25.22
C CYS A 76 30.86 -73.57 26.47
N GLN A 77 31.71 -74.10 27.36
CA GLN A 77 32.23 -73.35 28.52
C GLN A 77 33.10 -72.15 28.13
N LYS A 78 33.94 -72.27 27.09
CA LYS A 78 34.77 -71.15 26.60
C LYS A 78 33.90 -70.07 25.96
N GLU A 79 32.99 -70.47 25.08
CA GLU A 79 32.07 -69.57 24.38
C GLU A 79 31.14 -68.86 25.38
N LEU A 80 30.60 -69.60 26.37
CA LEU A 80 29.76 -69.03 27.42
C LEU A 80 30.52 -68.05 28.33
N LYS A 81 31.79 -68.32 28.68
CA LYS A 81 32.63 -67.38 29.45
C LYS A 81 32.90 -66.09 28.69
N LEU A 82 33.27 -66.19 27.40
CA LEU A 82 33.43 -65.02 26.53
C LEU A 82 32.14 -64.21 26.45
N LEU A 83 31.01 -64.88 26.25
CA LEU A 83 29.71 -64.25 26.07
C LEU A 83 29.14 -63.64 27.37
N CYS A 84 29.36 -64.26 28.53
CA CYS A 84 29.10 -63.65 29.84
C CYS A 84 29.93 -62.36 30.01
N HIS A 85 31.21 -62.37 29.65
CA HIS A 85 32.06 -61.19 29.72
C HIS A 85 31.59 -60.07 28.76
N GLU A 86 31.32 -60.41 27.49
CA GLU A 86 30.82 -59.46 26.48
C GLU A 86 29.45 -58.84 26.89
N LEU A 87 28.55 -59.61 27.49
CA LEU A 87 27.22 -59.14 27.91
C LEU A 87 27.20 -58.45 29.28
N SER A 88 28.32 -58.46 30.02
CA SER A 88 28.43 -58.12 31.45
C SER A 88 27.46 -58.89 32.35
N ILE A 89 27.40 -60.22 32.17
CA ILE A 89 26.56 -61.15 32.95
C ILE A 89 27.48 -62.05 33.81
N GLU A 90 27.03 -62.40 35.01
CA GLU A 90 27.72 -63.34 35.91
C GLU A 90 28.00 -64.69 35.23
N GLU A 91 29.17 -65.29 35.52
CA GLU A 91 29.53 -66.59 34.95
C GLU A 91 28.60 -67.70 35.46
N TYR A 92 28.15 -68.57 34.54
CA TYR A 92 27.31 -69.71 34.92
C TYR A 92 28.13 -70.81 35.62
N VAL A 93 27.76 -71.12 36.85
CA VAL A 93 28.32 -72.24 37.63
C VAL A 93 27.49 -73.50 37.38
N VAL A 94 28.15 -74.55 36.89
CA VAL A 94 27.57 -75.88 36.68
C VAL A 94 27.35 -76.57 38.02
N ASP A 95 26.15 -77.10 38.27
CA ASP A 95 25.83 -77.88 39.46
C ASP A 95 26.65 -79.19 39.54
N GLU A 96 27.25 -79.45 40.71
CA GLU A 96 28.07 -80.64 41.00
C GLU A 96 27.27 -81.96 40.92
N GLY A 97 25.95 -81.90 40.98
CA GLY A 97 25.06 -83.06 40.85
C GLY A 97 24.81 -83.57 39.43
N MET A 98 25.19 -82.83 38.38
CA MET A 98 24.81 -83.17 37.00
C MET A 98 25.68 -84.25 36.34
N THR A 99 25.05 -85.11 35.52
CA THR A 99 25.80 -86.03 34.65
C THR A 99 26.31 -85.32 33.40
N VAL A 100 27.38 -85.86 32.78
CA VAL A 100 28.04 -85.28 31.60
C VAL A 100 27.08 -84.90 30.47
N LEU A 101 26.09 -85.76 30.15
CA LEU A 101 25.06 -85.47 29.13
C LEU A 101 24.06 -84.38 29.55
N GLN A 102 23.78 -84.23 30.84
CA GLN A 102 22.96 -83.13 31.35
C GLN A 102 23.73 -81.81 31.29
N THR A 103 25.00 -81.82 31.71
CA THR A 103 25.92 -80.67 31.61
C THR A 103 26.09 -80.18 30.19
N GLU A 104 26.29 -81.08 29.20
CA GLU A 104 26.39 -80.70 27.79
C GLU A 104 25.09 -80.02 27.30
N ARG A 105 23.93 -80.62 27.61
CA ARG A 105 22.62 -80.11 27.20
C ARG A 105 22.33 -78.74 27.81
N ASP A 106 22.56 -78.59 29.11
CA ASP A 106 22.30 -77.37 29.86
C ASP A 106 23.20 -76.21 29.38
N LEU A 107 24.51 -76.46 29.24
CA LEU A 107 25.44 -75.47 28.69
C LEU A 107 25.08 -75.03 27.27
N ARG A 108 24.60 -75.94 26.40
CA ARG A 108 24.11 -75.58 25.07
C ARG A 108 22.88 -74.69 25.12
N VAL A 109 21.87 -75.03 25.94
CA VAL A 109 20.66 -74.21 26.11
C VAL A 109 21.01 -72.84 26.68
N ARG A 110 21.90 -72.77 27.67
CA ARG A 110 22.35 -71.51 28.27
C ARG A 110 23.15 -70.64 27.28
N LEU A 111 23.97 -71.25 26.44
CA LEU A 111 24.70 -70.59 25.36
C LEU A 111 23.74 -70.04 24.29
N GLU A 112 22.75 -70.84 23.85
CA GLU A 112 21.71 -70.42 22.90
C GLU A 112 20.90 -69.23 23.43
N MET A 113 20.50 -69.25 24.71
CA MET A 113 19.82 -68.12 25.36
C MET A 113 20.66 -66.82 25.35
N LEU A 114 21.97 -66.90 25.66
CA LEU A 114 22.82 -65.71 25.66
C LEU A 114 23.17 -65.23 24.24
N LEU A 115 23.25 -66.13 23.25
CA LEU A 115 23.44 -65.76 21.85
C LEU A 115 22.21 -65.03 21.31
N ASN A 116 21.01 -65.47 21.69
CA ASN A 116 19.77 -64.74 21.39
C ASN A 116 19.77 -63.36 22.06
N GLU A 117 20.08 -63.24 23.36
CA GLU A 117 20.17 -61.93 24.02
C GLU A 117 21.23 -61.00 23.37
N LYS A 118 22.36 -61.55 22.91
CA LYS A 118 23.35 -60.78 22.13
C LYS A 118 22.78 -60.24 20.83
N ASN A 119 22.05 -61.06 20.08
CA ASN A 119 21.43 -60.67 18.82
C ASN A 119 20.31 -59.65 19.05
N ASP A 120 19.45 -59.87 20.05
CA ASP A 120 18.35 -58.98 20.43
C ASP A 120 18.88 -57.58 20.80
N ARG A 121 19.90 -57.49 21.67
CA ARG A 121 20.54 -56.21 22.05
C ARG A 121 21.19 -55.48 20.86
N LEU A 122 21.73 -56.21 19.89
CA LEU A 122 22.39 -55.63 18.71
C LEU A 122 21.36 -55.13 17.66
N GLU A 123 20.24 -55.83 17.49
CA GLU A 123 19.15 -55.39 16.62
C GLU A 123 18.34 -54.24 17.26
N GLU A 124 18.11 -54.28 18.57
CA GLU A 124 17.54 -53.15 19.34
C GLU A 124 18.42 -51.90 19.19
N LEU A 125 19.75 -52.03 19.34
CA LEU A 125 20.70 -50.95 19.06
C LEU A 125 20.58 -50.42 17.63
N ARG A 126 20.55 -51.30 16.62
CA ARG A 126 20.49 -50.93 15.20
C ARG A 126 19.22 -50.13 14.89
N LEU A 127 18.08 -50.55 15.44
CA LEU A 127 16.79 -49.87 15.26
C LEU A 127 16.75 -48.52 15.97
N LEU A 128 17.24 -48.44 17.21
CA LEU A 128 17.30 -47.19 17.97
C LEU A 128 18.31 -46.19 17.38
N GLN A 129 19.47 -46.63 16.90
CA GLN A 129 20.43 -45.75 16.23
C GLN A 129 19.89 -45.22 14.91
N GLN A 130 19.12 -46.00 14.16
CA GLN A 130 18.48 -45.53 12.93
C GLN A 130 17.50 -44.38 13.23
N THR A 131 16.59 -44.56 14.20
CA THR A 131 15.61 -43.52 14.56
C THR A 131 16.26 -42.30 15.21
N ASP A 132 17.33 -42.47 15.98
CA ASP A 132 18.11 -41.37 16.54
C ASP A 132 18.83 -40.54 15.47
N ILE A 133 19.45 -41.19 14.47
CA ILE A 133 20.12 -40.51 13.35
C ILE A 133 19.13 -39.69 12.52
N GLU A 134 17.96 -40.24 12.20
CA GLU A 134 16.88 -39.54 11.49
C GLU A 134 16.41 -38.31 12.29
N LEU A 135 16.04 -38.52 13.55
CA LEU A 135 15.54 -37.48 14.45
C LEU A 135 16.58 -36.36 14.72
N CYS A 136 17.84 -36.72 14.91
CA CYS A 136 18.92 -35.77 15.11
C CYS A 136 19.29 -35.01 13.83
N THR A 137 19.08 -35.60 12.65
CA THR A 137 19.23 -34.91 11.35
C THR A 137 18.19 -33.79 11.22
N ASP A 138 16.92 -34.08 11.46
CA ASP A 138 15.82 -33.10 11.39
C ASP A 138 15.99 -31.94 12.38
N LEU A 139 16.49 -32.24 13.57
CA LEU A 139 16.77 -31.26 14.63
C LEU A 139 18.09 -30.51 14.46
N CYS A 140 18.95 -30.97 13.54
CA CYS A 140 20.35 -30.56 13.34
C CYS A 140 21.19 -30.61 14.63
N VAL A 141 21.15 -31.75 15.32
CA VAL A 141 21.91 -32.04 16.56
C VAL A 141 22.76 -33.31 16.38
N THR A 142 23.67 -33.59 17.32
CA THR A 142 24.54 -34.77 17.27
C THR A 142 23.82 -36.01 17.82
N PRO A 143 23.76 -37.14 17.08
CA PRO A 143 23.26 -38.43 17.58
C PRO A 143 24.00 -38.94 18.83
N TYR A 144 23.33 -39.79 19.60
CA TYR A 144 23.88 -40.43 20.79
C TYR A 144 24.92 -41.49 20.43
N TYR A 145 26.14 -41.35 20.97
CA TYR A 145 27.27 -42.21 20.61
C TYR A 145 27.39 -43.46 21.49
N ILE A 146 27.29 -44.63 20.88
CA ILE A 146 27.65 -45.94 21.48
C ILE A 146 28.84 -46.52 20.69
N PRO A 147 29.93 -46.96 21.35
CA PRO A 147 31.12 -47.48 20.68
C PRO A 147 30.83 -48.65 19.73
N THR A 148 31.33 -48.55 18.50
CA THR A 148 31.15 -49.56 17.47
C THR A 148 31.99 -50.81 17.77
N GLY A 149 31.38 -52.00 17.70
CA GLY A 149 32.05 -53.29 17.88
C GLY A 149 31.94 -53.91 19.27
N SER A 150 31.44 -53.18 20.27
CA SER A 150 31.00 -53.73 21.56
C SER A 150 29.49 -54.03 21.55
N ILE A 151 29.06 -55.09 22.24
CA ILE A 151 27.63 -55.28 22.55
C ILE A 151 27.23 -54.20 23.57
N PRO A 152 26.10 -53.50 23.41
CA PRO A 152 25.66 -52.52 24.38
C PRO A 152 25.20 -53.20 25.68
N SER A 153 25.42 -52.51 26.79
CA SER A 153 24.75 -52.83 28.05
C SER A 153 23.26 -52.45 27.98
N ARG A 154 22.43 -53.10 28.81
CA ARG A 154 21.01 -52.73 28.92
C ARG A 154 20.82 -51.28 29.38
N GLN A 155 21.76 -50.72 30.15
CA GLN A 155 21.74 -49.32 30.56
C GLN A 155 21.93 -48.38 29.34
N GLN A 156 22.93 -48.63 28.49
CA GLN A 156 23.17 -47.79 27.30
C GLN A 156 22.01 -47.83 26.29
N LEU A 157 21.31 -48.96 26.19
CA LEU A 157 20.09 -49.07 25.38
C LEU A 157 18.94 -48.24 25.97
N GLU A 158 18.81 -48.18 27.29
CA GLU A 158 17.78 -47.37 27.95
C GLU A 158 18.12 -45.87 27.90
N GLU A 159 19.39 -45.49 28.11
CA GLU A 159 19.89 -44.11 27.92
C GLU A 159 19.63 -43.61 26.49
N LEU A 160 19.81 -44.46 25.47
CA LEU A 160 19.48 -44.15 24.07
C LEU A 160 17.97 -43.98 23.87
N LYS A 161 17.12 -44.81 24.47
CA LYS A 161 15.65 -44.63 24.42
C LYS A 161 15.21 -43.34 25.11
N GLU A 162 15.80 -42.99 26.25
CA GLU A 162 15.53 -41.73 26.94
C GLU A 162 15.97 -40.54 26.08
N HIS A 163 17.12 -40.62 25.41
CA HIS A 163 17.57 -39.61 24.46
C HIS A 163 16.57 -39.42 23.31
N ILE A 164 16.23 -40.50 22.59
CA ILE A 164 15.26 -40.47 21.48
C ILE A 164 13.91 -39.91 21.94
N LYS A 165 13.44 -40.28 23.13
CA LYS A 165 12.19 -39.78 23.73
C LYS A 165 12.25 -38.27 24.00
N VAL A 166 13.35 -37.75 24.55
CA VAL A 166 13.56 -36.31 24.78
C VAL A 166 13.61 -35.56 23.45
N GLN A 167 14.39 -36.04 22.48
CA GLN A 167 14.52 -35.43 21.15
C GLN A 167 13.18 -35.46 20.38
N THR A 168 12.36 -36.51 20.55
CA THR A 168 11.04 -36.62 19.90
C THR A 168 10.07 -35.56 20.42
N GLU A 169 10.08 -35.33 21.74
CA GLU A 169 9.25 -34.30 22.36
C GLU A 169 9.77 -32.88 22.01
N GLU A 170 11.09 -32.67 21.94
CA GLU A 170 11.71 -31.43 21.43
C GLU A 170 11.32 -31.14 19.97
N LYS A 171 11.37 -32.14 19.07
CA LYS A 171 10.91 -32.00 17.68
C LYS A 171 9.44 -31.60 17.61
N LYS A 172 8.59 -32.25 18.41
CA LYS A 172 7.16 -31.93 18.54
C LYS A 172 6.92 -30.50 19.06
N GLN A 173 7.68 -30.04 20.05
CA GLN A 173 7.57 -28.68 20.58
C GLN A 173 8.06 -27.63 19.58
N ARG A 174 9.19 -27.86 18.89
CA ARG A 174 9.68 -26.98 17.82
C ARG A 174 8.71 -26.90 16.66
N LEU A 175 8.12 -28.02 16.23
CA LEU A 175 7.10 -28.05 15.17
C LEU A 175 5.86 -27.24 15.59
N GLN A 176 5.34 -27.42 16.80
CA GLN A 176 4.21 -26.63 17.30
C GLN A 176 4.51 -25.11 17.29
N VAL A 177 5.69 -24.72 17.78
CA VAL A 177 6.14 -23.31 17.76
C VAL A 177 6.31 -22.79 16.34
N PHE A 178 6.85 -23.60 15.42
CA PHE A 178 6.96 -23.26 14.00
C PHE A 178 5.59 -23.01 13.37
N SER A 179 4.63 -23.93 13.52
CA SER A 179 3.27 -23.78 12.97
C SER A 179 2.55 -22.54 13.52
N THR A 180 2.73 -22.21 14.82
CA THR A 180 2.19 -20.97 15.40
C THR A 180 2.85 -19.73 14.79
N LEU A 181 4.19 -19.63 14.79
CA LEU A 181 4.91 -18.48 14.22
C LEU A 181 4.59 -18.28 12.73
N ARG A 182 4.49 -19.38 11.97
CA ARG A 182 4.11 -19.40 10.54
C ARG A 182 2.69 -18.89 10.30
N ALA A 183 1.74 -19.18 11.19
CA ALA A 183 0.40 -18.59 11.13
C ALA A 183 0.41 -17.09 11.46
N GLU A 184 1.11 -16.67 12.52
CA GLU A 184 1.22 -15.27 12.94
C GLU A 184 1.93 -14.39 11.89
N ILE A 185 3.02 -14.89 11.30
CA ILE A 185 3.77 -14.22 10.22
C ILE A 185 2.90 -14.03 8.98
N ARG A 186 2.17 -15.07 8.56
CA ARG A 186 1.23 -14.99 7.43
C ARG A 186 0.13 -13.96 7.70
N GLN A 187 -0.50 -14.02 8.88
CA GLN A 187 -1.51 -13.04 9.30
C GLN A 187 -0.97 -11.60 9.28
N CYS A 188 0.26 -11.36 9.75
CA CYS A 188 0.85 -10.03 9.71
C CYS A 188 1.09 -9.53 8.28
N LEU A 189 1.55 -10.40 7.37
CA LEU A 189 1.73 -10.05 5.94
C LEU A 189 0.39 -9.76 5.25
N ASP A 190 -0.64 -10.57 5.51
CA ASP A 190 -2.00 -10.39 4.98
C ASP A 190 -2.65 -9.10 5.48
N GLU A 191 -2.55 -8.81 6.78
CA GLU A 191 -3.08 -7.58 7.39
C GLU A 191 -2.34 -6.33 6.90
N MET A 192 -1.02 -6.39 6.72
CA MET A 192 -0.25 -5.31 6.08
C MET A 192 -0.61 -5.15 4.60
N GLY A 193 -0.93 -6.25 3.91
CA GLY A 193 -1.15 -6.32 2.46
C GLY A 193 0.14 -6.42 1.67
N ARG A 194 1.16 -7.10 2.23
CA ARG A 194 2.53 -7.16 1.71
C ARG A 194 2.86 -8.60 1.27
N GLN A 195 3.58 -8.74 0.17
CA GLN A 195 4.17 -10.01 -0.25
C GLN A 195 5.51 -10.25 0.49
N PRO A 196 5.96 -11.51 0.64
CA PRO A 196 7.26 -11.80 1.24
C PRO A 196 8.41 -11.38 0.30
N GLU A 197 9.27 -10.46 0.76
CA GLU A 197 10.37 -9.89 -0.02
C GLU A 197 11.70 -10.63 0.21
N ASN A 198 11.90 -11.19 1.41
CA ASN A 198 13.12 -11.90 1.80
C ASN A 198 12.93 -13.42 1.67
N SER A 199 14.01 -14.18 1.43
CA SER A 199 13.92 -15.66 1.40
C SER A 199 13.34 -16.22 2.70
N LEU A 200 13.81 -15.77 3.87
CA LEU A 200 13.26 -16.20 5.16
C LEU A 200 11.76 -15.87 5.33
N GLU A 201 11.24 -14.81 4.69
CA GLU A 201 9.79 -14.53 4.68
C GLU A 201 9.02 -15.51 3.77
N GLN A 202 9.64 -15.98 2.68
CA GLN A 202 9.08 -16.97 1.75
C GLN A 202 9.13 -18.38 2.36
N ASP A 203 10.30 -18.78 2.87
CA ASP A 203 10.56 -20.05 3.57
C ASP A 203 9.62 -20.20 4.78
N ALA A 204 9.37 -19.12 5.53
CA ALA A 204 8.48 -19.13 6.68
C ALA A 204 7.00 -19.37 6.33
N ILE A 205 6.54 -19.02 5.12
CA ILE A 205 5.13 -19.19 4.73
C ILE A 205 4.90 -20.36 3.74
N CYS A 206 5.96 -20.93 3.17
CA CYS A 206 5.95 -22.08 2.26
C CYS A 206 5.05 -23.22 2.78
N GLU A 207 4.39 -23.97 1.91
CA GLU A 207 3.45 -25.02 2.31
C GLU A 207 4.11 -26.34 2.71
N ASP A 208 5.29 -26.64 2.16
CA ASP A 208 6.05 -27.86 2.47
C ASP A 208 6.74 -27.75 3.84
N GLU A 209 6.14 -28.35 4.88
CA GLU A 209 6.71 -28.33 6.24
C GLU A 209 8.07 -29.04 6.33
N GLU A 210 8.34 -29.97 5.42
CA GLU A 210 9.60 -30.71 5.28
C GLU A 210 10.74 -29.85 4.69
N ALA A 211 10.44 -28.70 4.08
CA ALA A 211 11.45 -27.81 3.50
C ALA A 211 12.16 -26.93 4.55
N PHE A 212 11.62 -26.81 5.77
CA PHE A 212 12.13 -25.91 6.80
C PHE A 212 12.76 -26.66 7.98
N PHE A 213 14.09 -26.71 8.03
CA PHE A 213 14.83 -27.35 9.14
C PHE A 213 14.47 -26.73 10.50
N LEU A 214 14.00 -27.56 11.44
CA LEU A 214 13.56 -27.17 12.79
C LEU A 214 14.76 -26.94 13.75
N THR A 215 15.79 -26.23 13.30
CA THR A 215 16.96 -25.91 14.11
C THR A 215 16.62 -24.86 15.17
N ALA A 216 17.31 -24.89 16.32
CA ALA A 216 17.09 -23.92 17.38
C ALA A 216 17.33 -22.47 16.94
N ASP A 217 18.22 -22.24 15.98
CA ASP A 217 18.53 -20.90 15.45
C ASP A 217 17.54 -20.45 14.36
N ASN A 218 17.02 -21.36 13.54
CA ASN A 218 15.93 -21.07 12.61
C ASN A 218 14.66 -20.63 13.36
N ILE A 219 14.32 -21.31 14.45
CA ILE A 219 13.18 -20.93 15.31
C ILE A 219 13.42 -19.56 15.99
N LYS A 220 14.67 -19.20 16.35
CA LYS A 220 14.99 -17.84 16.84
C LYS A 220 14.83 -16.80 15.72
N ALA A 221 15.30 -17.10 14.51
CA ALA A 221 15.20 -16.20 13.36
C ALA A 221 13.74 -15.90 13.00
N LEU A 222 12.84 -16.88 13.09
CA LEU A 222 11.40 -16.68 12.90
C LEU A 222 10.75 -15.80 13.98
N ARG A 223 11.15 -15.91 15.26
CA ARG A 223 10.67 -15.00 16.32
C ARG A 223 11.10 -13.55 16.05
N VAL A 224 12.37 -13.36 15.71
CA VAL A 224 12.91 -12.03 15.34
C VAL A 224 12.24 -11.49 14.07
N LEU A 225 11.91 -12.34 13.09
CA LEU A 225 11.16 -11.94 11.91
C LEU A 225 9.72 -11.50 12.26
N LYS A 226 9.03 -12.24 13.13
CA LYS A 226 7.71 -11.83 13.66
C LYS A 226 7.79 -10.45 14.31
N GLU A 227 8.71 -10.26 15.26
CA GLU A 227 8.90 -8.98 15.96
C GLU A 227 9.16 -7.81 14.97
N GLN A 228 9.96 -8.04 13.92
CA GLN A 228 10.18 -7.06 12.86
C GLN A 228 8.93 -6.78 12.01
N LEU A 229 8.08 -7.77 11.75
CA LEU A 229 6.83 -7.59 11.02
C LEU A 229 5.77 -6.88 11.87
N GLU A 230 5.69 -7.19 13.17
CA GLU A 230 4.81 -6.49 14.12
C GLU A 230 5.21 -5.00 14.27
N LEU A 231 6.51 -4.68 14.34
CA LEU A 231 7.00 -3.30 14.34
C LEU A 231 6.71 -2.57 13.01
N LYS A 232 6.89 -3.23 11.86
CA LYS A 232 6.50 -2.67 10.54
C LYS A 232 4.99 -2.40 10.48
N LYS A 233 4.16 -3.31 11.00
CA LYS A 233 2.71 -3.16 11.10
C LYS A 233 2.31 -1.99 12.01
N GLU A 234 2.95 -1.83 13.17
CA GLU A 234 2.70 -0.71 14.09
C GLU A 234 3.08 0.65 13.46
N THR A 235 4.23 0.74 12.79
CA THR A 235 4.61 1.97 12.08
C THR A 235 3.66 2.31 10.94
N MET A 236 3.16 1.31 10.18
CA MET A 236 2.12 1.53 9.16
C MET A 236 0.76 1.98 9.78
N LEU A 237 0.35 1.41 10.91
CA LEU A 237 -0.86 1.87 11.62
C LEU A 237 -0.69 3.30 12.16
N SER A 238 0.52 3.66 12.59
CA SER A 238 0.86 5.01 13.05
C SER A 238 0.81 6.04 11.91
N THR A 239 1.34 5.72 10.72
CA THR A 239 1.20 6.62 9.55
C THR A 239 -0.25 6.75 9.10
N LEU A 240 -1.02 5.66 9.10
CA LEU A 240 -2.47 5.69 8.83
C LEU A 240 -3.24 6.57 9.82
N SER A 241 -2.86 6.56 11.10
CA SER A 241 -3.47 7.41 12.13
C SER A 241 -3.16 8.89 11.93
N ALA A 242 -1.88 9.24 11.75
CA ALA A 242 -1.46 10.63 11.51
C ALA A 242 -2.06 11.21 10.21
N LEU A 243 -2.24 10.38 9.18
CA LEU A 243 -2.83 10.82 7.92
C LEU A 243 -4.36 11.00 8.03
N LYS A 244 -5.05 10.13 8.79
CA LYS A 244 -6.46 10.34 9.18
C LYS A 244 -6.66 11.64 9.95
N GLU A 245 -5.76 11.96 10.89
CA GLU A 245 -5.80 13.23 11.64
C GLU A 245 -5.64 14.44 10.71
N ARG A 246 -4.67 14.43 9.80
CA ARG A 246 -4.48 15.49 8.78
C ARG A 246 -5.73 15.66 7.90
N VAL A 247 -6.37 14.57 7.49
CA VAL A 247 -7.63 14.60 6.72
C VAL A 247 -8.78 15.19 7.54
N GLN A 248 -8.94 14.82 8.83
CA GLN A 248 -9.96 15.40 9.72
C GLN A 248 -9.76 16.92 9.93
N VAL A 249 -8.51 17.38 10.05
CA VAL A 249 -8.18 18.82 10.13
C VAL A 249 -8.54 19.55 8.83
N LEU A 250 -8.41 18.91 7.66
CA LEU A 250 -8.86 19.51 6.39
C LEU A 250 -10.39 19.46 6.22
N TRP A 251 -11.06 18.35 6.54
CA TRP A 251 -12.54 18.26 6.52
C TRP A 251 -13.20 19.35 7.37
N SER A 252 -12.69 19.59 8.58
CA SER A 252 -13.21 20.62 9.49
C SER A 252 -12.91 22.05 9.01
N ARG A 253 -11.76 22.31 8.39
CA ARG A 253 -11.42 23.63 7.82
C ARG A 253 -12.14 23.94 6.51
N LEU A 254 -12.39 22.93 5.68
CA LEU A 254 -13.05 23.06 4.36
C LEU A 254 -14.58 22.89 4.45
N LEU A 255 -15.12 22.59 5.64
CA LEU A 255 -16.55 22.36 5.91
C LEU A 255 -17.15 21.25 5.02
N VAL A 256 -16.40 20.16 4.81
CA VAL A 256 -16.81 19.03 3.96
C VAL A 256 -18.04 18.33 4.58
N PRO A 257 -19.12 18.06 3.82
CA PRO A 257 -20.33 17.44 4.34
C PRO A 257 -20.08 16.09 5.03
N GLN A 258 -20.80 15.83 6.13
CA GLN A 258 -20.65 14.59 6.90
C GLN A 258 -20.89 13.33 6.02
N ASP A 259 -21.78 13.40 5.04
CA ASP A 259 -22.04 12.29 4.11
C ASP A 259 -20.80 11.89 3.28
N GLU A 260 -19.95 12.85 2.88
CA GLU A 260 -18.67 12.57 2.22
C GLU A 260 -17.66 11.96 3.19
N GLN A 261 -17.54 12.53 4.40
CA GLN A 261 -16.63 12.04 5.44
C GLN A 261 -16.96 10.60 5.83
N GLU A 262 -18.24 10.28 6.00
CA GLU A 262 -18.73 8.94 6.27
C GLU A 262 -18.51 8.00 5.08
N THR A 263 -18.65 8.46 3.84
CA THR A 263 -18.39 7.65 2.64
C THR A 263 -16.91 7.24 2.56
N CYS A 264 -15.99 8.14 2.91
CA CYS A 264 -14.56 7.81 3.01
C CYS A 264 -14.28 6.82 4.17
N GLN A 265 -14.90 7.03 5.34
CA GLN A 265 -14.73 6.17 6.52
C GLN A 265 -15.34 4.77 6.37
N LYS A 266 -16.40 4.60 5.57
CA LYS A 266 -17.10 3.31 5.33
C LYS A 266 -16.35 2.37 4.37
N SER A 267 -15.13 2.69 3.97
CA SER A 267 -14.28 1.78 3.20
C SER A 267 -14.07 0.45 3.97
N PRO A 268 -14.23 -0.72 3.30
CA PRO A 268 -14.29 -2.01 3.98
C PRO A 268 -12.97 -2.42 4.64
N LEU A 269 -13.01 -3.50 5.43
CA LEU A 269 -11.81 -4.18 5.95
C LEU A 269 -10.92 -4.58 4.77
N CYS A 270 -9.90 -3.77 4.54
CA CYS A 270 -8.88 -3.96 3.52
C CYS A 270 -7.49 -3.77 4.16
N PRO A 271 -6.44 -4.42 3.62
CA PRO A 271 -5.12 -4.39 4.25
C PRO A 271 -4.58 -2.98 4.47
N ILE A 272 -3.70 -2.82 5.46
CA ILE A 272 -3.24 -1.52 5.94
C ILE A 272 -2.62 -0.68 4.82
N ALA A 273 -1.86 -1.30 3.89
CA ALA A 273 -1.32 -0.62 2.70
C ALA A 273 -2.41 -0.05 1.76
N ASN A 274 -3.57 -0.70 1.64
CA ASN A 274 -4.68 -0.20 0.83
C ASN A 274 -5.49 0.87 1.58
N SER A 275 -5.61 0.73 2.90
CA SER A 275 -6.14 1.81 3.75
C SER A 275 -5.29 3.08 3.64
N ILE A 276 -3.96 2.99 3.76
CA ILE A 276 -3.07 4.16 3.62
C ILE A 276 -3.30 4.87 2.28
N LYS A 277 -3.26 4.13 1.16
CA LYS A 277 -3.51 4.69 -0.19
C LYS A 277 -4.87 5.35 -0.34
N LEU A 278 -5.93 4.80 0.26
CA LEU A 278 -7.26 5.41 0.23
C LEU A 278 -7.24 6.80 0.88
N TRP A 279 -6.68 6.89 2.09
CA TRP A 279 -6.62 8.14 2.84
C TRP A 279 -5.62 9.14 2.23
N GLU A 280 -4.52 8.68 1.63
CA GLU A 280 -3.59 9.51 0.82
C GLU A 280 -4.31 10.17 -0.37
N ASN A 281 -5.15 9.43 -1.09
CA ASN A 281 -5.93 9.99 -2.21
C ASN A 281 -6.97 11.02 -1.74
N GLU A 282 -7.63 10.79 -0.60
CA GLU A 282 -8.54 11.78 0.01
C GLU A 282 -7.77 13.03 0.46
N LEU A 283 -6.57 12.86 1.04
CA LEU A 283 -5.71 13.98 1.43
C LEU A 283 -5.35 14.85 0.21
N ILE A 284 -4.96 14.23 -0.91
CA ILE A 284 -4.68 14.94 -2.17
C ILE A 284 -5.93 15.68 -2.66
N ARG A 285 -7.11 15.02 -2.68
CA ARG A 285 -8.39 15.66 -3.06
C ARG A 285 -8.68 16.91 -2.25
N LEU A 286 -8.43 16.87 -0.93
CA LEU A 286 -8.68 17.99 -0.03
C LEU A 286 -7.65 19.12 -0.18
N GLU A 287 -6.39 18.81 -0.48
CA GLU A 287 -5.38 19.83 -0.76
C GLU A 287 -5.60 20.51 -2.13
N ASP A 288 -6.06 19.78 -3.14
CA ASP A 288 -6.53 20.37 -4.41
C ASP A 288 -7.79 21.23 -4.22
N LEU A 289 -8.78 20.76 -3.43
CA LEU A 289 -9.98 21.55 -3.08
C LEU A 289 -9.62 22.82 -2.31
N LYS A 290 -8.66 22.75 -1.38
CA LYS A 290 -8.09 23.91 -0.69
C LYS A 290 -7.45 24.89 -1.69
N LYS A 291 -6.63 24.40 -2.62
CA LYS A 291 -5.97 25.24 -3.64
C LYS A 291 -6.98 25.89 -4.59
N ALA A 292 -8.05 25.18 -4.96
CA ALA A 292 -9.16 25.72 -5.74
C ALA A 292 -9.92 26.82 -4.99
N ASN A 293 -10.24 26.60 -3.71
CA ASN A 293 -10.90 27.63 -2.87
C ASN A 293 -10.02 28.88 -2.71
N LEU A 294 -8.72 28.72 -2.46
CA LEU A 294 -7.76 29.84 -2.40
C LEU A 294 -7.70 30.60 -3.73
N LYS A 295 -7.64 29.90 -4.86
CA LYS A 295 -7.68 30.50 -6.20
C LYS A 295 -8.95 31.33 -6.42
N ASP A 296 -10.11 30.78 -6.09
CA ASP A 296 -11.40 31.44 -6.27
C ASP A 296 -11.59 32.67 -5.37
N VAL A 297 -10.91 32.73 -4.23
CA VAL A 297 -10.88 33.92 -3.36
C VAL A 297 -9.87 34.95 -3.90
N VAL A 298 -8.63 34.54 -4.20
CA VAL A 298 -7.59 35.44 -4.75
C VAL A 298 -8.04 36.09 -6.07
N LEU A 299 -8.73 35.36 -6.95
CA LEU A 299 -9.26 35.94 -8.20
C LEU A 299 -10.32 37.02 -7.95
N LYS A 300 -11.23 36.84 -6.98
CA LYS A 300 -12.21 37.86 -6.59
C LYS A 300 -11.53 39.09 -5.99
N ILE A 301 -10.49 38.89 -5.18
CA ILE A 301 -9.69 40.00 -4.61
C ILE A 301 -8.90 40.72 -5.71
N ARG A 302 -8.39 40.02 -6.73
CA ARG A 302 -7.77 40.65 -7.93
C ARG A 302 -8.76 41.47 -8.75
N GLU A 303 -10.00 41.00 -8.91
CA GLU A 303 -11.07 41.77 -9.56
C GLU A 303 -11.43 43.03 -8.75
N GLU A 304 -11.50 42.91 -7.41
CA GLU A 304 -11.75 44.05 -6.54
C GLU A 304 -10.60 45.07 -6.56
N LEU A 305 -9.35 44.59 -6.49
CA LEU A 305 -8.14 45.41 -6.57
C LEU A 305 -8.08 46.17 -7.91
N LYS A 306 -8.40 45.50 -9.01
CA LYS A 306 -8.52 46.12 -10.34
C LYS A 306 -9.59 47.20 -10.36
N MET A 307 -10.78 46.95 -9.79
CA MET A 307 -11.84 47.95 -9.66
C MET A 307 -11.35 49.18 -8.87
N TYR A 308 -10.60 48.99 -7.77
CA TYR A 308 -10.06 50.12 -7.01
C TYR A 308 -8.91 50.85 -7.73
N TRP A 309 -8.03 50.14 -8.44
CA TRP A 309 -7.03 50.75 -9.34
C TRP A 309 -7.68 51.59 -10.44
N ASP A 310 -8.80 51.13 -10.99
CA ASP A 310 -9.57 51.88 -11.99
C ASP A 310 -10.23 53.13 -11.37
N LYS A 311 -10.87 53.00 -10.19
CA LYS A 311 -11.43 54.15 -9.43
C LYS A 311 -10.38 55.19 -9.04
N CYS A 312 -9.18 54.75 -8.67
CA CYS A 312 -8.06 55.64 -8.31
C CYS A 312 -7.24 56.12 -9.51
N PHE A 313 -7.61 55.75 -10.75
CA PHE A 313 -6.89 56.06 -11.99
C PHE A 313 -5.39 55.67 -11.98
N TYR A 314 -5.04 54.57 -11.33
CA TYR A 314 -3.65 54.06 -11.25
C TYR A 314 -3.08 53.79 -12.64
N SER A 315 -1.84 54.22 -12.87
CA SER A 315 -1.08 54.00 -14.10
C SER A 315 -0.80 52.51 -14.34
N THR A 316 -0.49 52.14 -15.58
CA THR A 316 -0.12 50.75 -15.93
C THR A 316 1.18 50.30 -15.26
N GLU A 317 2.03 51.22 -14.83
CA GLU A 317 3.28 50.95 -14.10
C GLU A 317 3.00 50.75 -12.60
N GLN A 318 2.16 51.58 -11.99
CA GLN A 318 1.73 51.46 -10.59
C GLN A 318 0.94 50.17 -10.30
N ARG A 319 0.32 49.57 -11.32
CA ARG A 319 -0.32 48.24 -11.21
C ARG A 319 0.70 47.11 -11.32
N LYS A 320 1.75 47.29 -12.13
CA LYS A 320 2.82 46.30 -12.34
C LYS A 320 3.78 46.17 -11.15
N SER A 321 3.90 47.20 -10.31
CA SER A 321 4.73 47.14 -9.10
C SER A 321 4.20 46.18 -8.04
N PHE A 322 2.90 45.84 -8.04
CA PHE A 322 2.36 44.76 -7.21
C PHE A 322 2.53 43.41 -7.92
N THR A 323 3.76 42.88 -7.87
CA THR A 323 4.13 41.62 -8.52
C THR A 323 3.30 40.38 -8.14
N PRO A 324 2.76 40.23 -6.90
CA PRO A 324 1.92 39.08 -6.54
C PRO A 324 0.63 38.95 -7.38
N TYR A 325 0.17 40.03 -8.03
CA TYR A 325 -0.98 40.01 -8.94
C TYR A 325 -0.83 39.00 -10.11
N TYR A 326 0.42 38.71 -10.51
CA TYR A 326 0.73 37.88 -11.68
C TYR A 326 1.22 36.46 -11.31
N ASN A 327 1.18 36.09 -10.03
CA ASN A 327 1.57 34.76 -9.57
C ASN A 327 0.37 33.80 -9.53
N ASP A 328 0.44 32.63 -10.17
CA ASP A 328 -0.64 31.63 -10.15
C ASP A 328 -0.41 30.48 -9.15
N ASP A 329 0.61 30.58 -8.28
CA ASP A 329 0.79 29.70 -7.13
C ASP A 329 -0.07 30.11 -5.93
N PHE A 330 -1.37 29.78 -6.03
CA PHE A 330 -2.39 30.05 -5.01
C PHE A 330 -2.06 29.38 -3.66
N THR A 331 -1.52 30.18 -2.74
CA THR A 331 -1.10 29.82 -1.38
C THR A 331 -1.77 30.75 -0.36
N GLU A 332 -1.76 30.37 0.93
CA GLU A 332 -2.29 31.22 2.01
C GLU A 332 -1.49 32.53 2.16
N GLU A 333 -0.17 32.48 1.93
CA GLU A 333 0.71 33.65 1.86
C GLU A 333 0.31 34.59 0.71
N LEU A 334 0.07 34.05 -0.49
CA LEU A 334 -0.40 34.85 -1.63
C LEU A 334 -1.74 35.51 -1.33
N LEU A 335 -2.63 34.85 -0.60
CA LEU A 335 -3.91 35.41 -0.18
C LEU A 335 -3.71 36.60 0.79
N SER A 336 -2.89 36.46 1.84
CA SER A 336 -2.60 37.56 2.79
C SER A 336 -2.08 38.81 2.05
N GLN A 337 -1.13 38.62 1.14
CA GLN A 337 -0.58 39.72 0.33
C GLN A 337 -1.64 40.43 -0.55
N HIS A 338 -2.68 39.73 -1.01
CA HIS A 338 -3.78 40.34 -1.78
C HIS A 338 -4.80 41.03 -0.87
N ASP A 339 -5.12 40.47 0.30
CA ASP A 339 -6.00 41.10 1.29
C ASP A 339 -5.38 42.39 1.85
N GLU A 340 -4.09 42.36 2.21
CA GLU A 340 -3.33 43.53 2.66
C GLU A 340 -3.28 44.62 1.59
N GLU A 341 -3.01 44.26 0.33
CA GLU A 341 -2.99 45.21 -0.79
C GLU A 341 -4.38 45.81 -1.06
N VAL A 342 -5.46 45.03 -0.96
CA VAL A 342 -6.83 45.55 -1.10
C VAL A 342 -7.23 46.43 0.08
N VAL A 343 -6.88 46.09 1.33
CA VAL A 343 -7.11 46.97 2.49
C VAL A 343 -6.35 48.29 2.32
N ARG A 344 -5.08 48.23 1.91
CA ARG A 344 -4.27 49.41 1.58
C ARG A 344 -4.89 50.24 0.46
N MET A 345 -5.41 49.60 -0.58
CA MET A 345 -6.05 50.27 -1.72
C MET A 345 -7.39 50.91 -1.34
N ARG A 346 -8.21 50.24 -0.51
CA ARG A 346 -9.47 50.78 0.03
C ARG A 346 -9.19 52.04 0.86
N LEU A 347 -8.20 52.00 1.75
CA LEU A 347 -7.80 53.15 2.56
C LEU A 347 -7.28 54.32 1.70
N GLN A 348 -6.47 54.03 0.67
CA GLN A 348 -5.98 55.05 -0.26
C GLN A 348 -7.13 55.64 -1.10
N TYR A 349 -8.08 54.82 -1.54
CA TYR A 349 -9.29 55.29 -2.22
C TYR A 349 -10.10 56.22 -1.32
N GLU A 350 -10.33 55.87 -0.05
CA GLU A 350 -11.08 56.72 0.88
C GLU A 350 -10.40 58.08 1.12
N LYS A 351 -9.08 58.09 1.34
CA LYS A 351 -8.27 59.33 1.41
C LYS A 351 -8.35 60.19 0.15
N CYS A 352 -8.45 59.56 -1.02
CA CYS A 352 -8.55 60.26 -2.31
C CYS A 352 -10.00 60.55 -2.73
N ARG A 353 -11.01 60.05 -2.02
CA ARG A 353 -12.39 59.93 -2.52
C ARG A 353 -13.01 61.28 -2.85
N GLU A 354 -12.92 62.25 -1.95
CA GLU A 354 -13.45 63.60 -2.22
C GLU A 354 -12.80 64.25 -3.45
N MET A 355 -11.51 63.95 -3.67
CA MET A 355 -10.79 64.43 -4.86
C MET A 355 -11.31 63.76 -6.12
N LEU A 356 -11.43 62.44 -6.12
CA LEU A 356 -11.91 61.64 -7.25
C LEU A 356 -13.37 62.00 -7.60
N ASP A 357 -14.22 62.21 -6.59
CA ASP A 357 -15.59 62.70 -6.75
C ASP A 357 -15.64 64.14 -7.31
N ALA A 358 -14.68 65.00 -6.97
CA ALA A 358 -14.58 66.36 -7.53
C ALA A 358 -14.05 66.33 -8.98
N VAL A 359 -13.02 65.54 -9.27
CA VAL A 359 -12.46 65.31 -10.62
C VAL A 359 -13.54 64.78 -11.56
N ASN A 360 -14.32 63.79 -11.12
CA ASN A 360 -15.42 63.22 -11.90
C ASN A 360 -16.55 64.24 -12.17
N LYS A 361 -16.85 65.13 -11.20
CA LYS A 361 -17.79 66.25 -11.43
C LYS A 361 -17.25 67.24 -12.47
N TRP A 362 -15.95 67.53 -12.48
CA TRP A 362 -15.32 68.34 -13.52
C TRP A 362 -15.33 67.64 -14.88
N GLU A 363 -14.90 66.37 -14.98
CA GLU A 363 -14.85 65.62 -16.25
C GLU A 363 -16.26 65.43 -16.85
N THR A 364 -17.28 65.19 -16.01
CA THR A 364 -18.69 65.18 -16.42
C THR A 364 -19.15 66.55 -16.95
N SER A 365 -18.79 67.63 -16.27
CA SER A 365 -19.13 69.01 -16.68
C SER A 365 -18.41 69.42 -17.97
N TRP A 366 -17.17 68.95 -18.15
CA TRP A 366 -16.35 69.16 -19.34
C TRP A 366 -16.92 68.41 -20.54
N GLY A 367 -17.30 67.14 -20.35
CA GLY A 367 -18.01 66.36 -21.37
C GLY A 367 -19.32 67.01 -21.80
N GLN A 368 -20.12 67.54 -20.86
CA GLN A 368 -21.33 68.30 -21.18
C GLN A 368 -21.02 69.61 -21.92
N PHE A 369 -20.00 70.35 -21.53
CA PHE A 369 -19.55 71.57 -22.21
C PHE A 369 -19.11 71.28 -23.65
N VAL A 370 -18.23 70.28 -23.86
CA VAL A 370 -17.77 69.84 -25.20
C VAL A 370 -18.94 69.32 -26.05
N LEU A 371 -19.97 68.73 -25.46
CA LEU A 371 -21.19 68.31 -26.16
C LEU A 371 -22.07 69.50 -26.55
N LEU A 372 -22.21 70.53 -25.70
CA LEU A 372 -22.88 71.79 -26.06
C LEU A 372 -22.08 72.63 -27.07
N GLU A 373 -20.76 72.51 -27.10
CA GLU A 373 -19.84 73.08 -28.10
C GLU A 373 -20.00 72.42 -29.47
N LYS A 374 -20.02 71.07 -29.52
CA LYS A 374 -20.32 70.32 -30.75
C LYS A 374 -21.72 70.66 -31.28
N LYS A 375 -22.74 70.67 -30.41
CA LYS A 375 -24.10 71.12 -30.77
C LYS A 375 -24.15 72.58 -31.25
N ALA A 376 -23.28 73.47 -30.74
CA ALA A 376 -23.18 74.86 -31.23
C ALA A 376 -22.70 74.94 -32.69
N THR A 377 -21.93 73.93 -33.10
CA THR A 377 -21.10 73.91 -34.31
C THR A 377 -21.83 73.23 -35.49
N ASP A 378 -22.87 72.44 -35.21
CA ASP A 378 -23.75 71.77 -36.18
C ASP A 378 -24.55 72.77 -37.07
N PRO A 379 -24.46 72.69 -38.41
CA PRO A 379 -25.27 73.49 -39.33
C PRO A 379 -26.79 73.31 -39.16
N ASN A 380 -27.28 72.13 -38.78
CA ASN A 380 -28.71 71.84 -38.66
C ASN A 380 -29.35 72.41 -37.38
N ARG A 381 -28.55 72.96 -36.46
CA ARG A 381 -28.98 73.51 -35.15
C ARG A 381 -30.12 74.54 -35.26
N PHE A 382 -30.19 75.28 -36.37
CA PHE A 382 -31.15 76.37 -36.58
C PHE A 382 -32.61 75.92 -36.83
N SER A 383 -32.88 74.62 -36.99
CA SER A 383 -34.24 74.08 -37.15
C SER A 383 -35.13 74.26 -35.90
N ASN A 384 -34.54 74.49 -34.72
CA ASN A 384 -35.22 74.46 -33.43
C ASN A 384 -35.97 75.77 -33.08
N ARG A 385 -37.20 75.90 -33.59
CA ARG A 385 -38.14 77.00 -33.28
C ARG A 385 -38.66 76.90 -31.84
N GLY A 386 -38.15 77.74 -30.93
CA GLY A 386 -38.65 77.79 -29.54
C GLY A 386 -37.66 78.27 -28.46
N GLY A 387 -36.60 79.01 -28.82
CA GLY A 387 -35.65 79.57 -27.85
C GLY A 387 -34.66 78.58 -27.23
N SER A 388 -34.64 77.31 -27.68
CA SER A 388 -33.63 76.31 -27.27
C SER A 388 -32.20 76.84 -27.45
N LEU A 389 -31.92 77.48 -28.58
CA LEU A 389 -30.63 78.07 -28.92
C LEU A 389 -30.07 78.98 -27.82
N LEU A 390 -30.94 79.77 -27.17
CA LEU A 390 -30.59 80.72 -26.11
C LEU A 390 -30.50 80.04 -24.73
N LYS A 391 -31.25 78.96 -24.50
CA LYS A 391 -31.08 78.10 -23.32
C LYS A 391 -29.74 77.40 -23.37
N GLU A 392 -29.41 76.75 -24.50
CA GLU A 392 -28.11 76.11 -24.76
C GLU A 392 -26.94 77.10 -24.62
N GLU A 393 -27.09 78.35 -25.08
CA GLU A 393 -26.07 79.40 -24.92
C GLU A 393 -25.88 79.81 -23.45
N LYS A 394 -26.99 80.01 -22.74
CA LYS A 394 -27.00 80.34 -21.30
C LYS A 394 -26.48 79.17 -20.45
N GLU A 395 -26.73 77.93 -20.86
CA GLU A 395 -26.23 76.71 -20.25
C GLU A 395 -24.75 76.51 -20.53
N ARG A 396 -24.26 76.75 -21.76
CA ARG A 396 -22.80 76.75 -22.06
C ARG A 396 -22.08 77.82 -21.25
N ALA A 397 -22.59 79.05 -21.20
CA ALA A 397 -22.02 80.13 -20.40
C ALA A 397 -22.10 79.86 -18.87
N LYS A 398 -23.09 79.07 -18.42
CA LYS A 398 -23.17 78.57 -17.03
C LYS A 398 -22.13 77.47 -16.79
N LEU A 399 -22.03 76.48 -17.67
CA LEU A 399 -21.06 75.39 -17.57
C LEU A 399 -19.63 75.91 -17.62
N GLN A 400 -19.30 76.86 -18.50
CA GLN A 400 -17.97 77.46 -18.56
C GLN A 400 -17.60 78.17 -17.24
N LYS A 401 -18.52 78.95 -16.66
CA LYS A 401 -18.33 79.59 -15.34
C LYS A 401 -18.31 78.59 -14.19
N MET A 402 -18.95 77.43 -14.34
CA MET A 402 -18.93 76.34 -13.37
C MET A 402 -17.64 75.54 -13.46
N LEU A 403 -17.11 75.33 -14.67
CA LEU A 403 -15.83 74.68 -14.93
C LEU A 403 -14.68 75.47 -14.33
N SER A 404 -14.57 76.78 -14.60
CA SER A 404 -13.51 77.60 -13.98
C SER A 404 -13.59 77.62 -12.46
N LYS A 405 -14.80 77.60 -11.88
CA LYS A 405 -14.98 77.46 -10.42
C LYS A 405 -14.60 76.09 -9.89
N LEU A 406 -14.93 75.03 -10.61
CA LEU A 406 -14.51 73.67 -10.27
C LEU A 406 -12.99 73.52 -10.42
N GLU A 407 -12.35 74.20 -11.37
CA GLU A 407 -10.89 74.24 -11.56
C GLU A 407 -10.20 74.97 -10.41
N GLU A 408 -10.73 76.11 -9.96
CA GLU A 408 -10.27 76.83 -8.76
C GLU A 408 -10.46 75.99 -7.47
N GLU A 409 -11.64 75.35 -7.32
CA GLU A 409 -11.95 74.47 -6.19
C GLU A 409 -11.05 73.22 -6.18
N LEU A 410 -10.91 72.53 -7.31
CA LEU A 410 -10.03 71.37 -7.44
C LEU A 410 -8.57 71.74 -7.22
N LYS A 411 -8.11 72.86 -7.76
CA LYS A 411 -6.74 73.33 -7.53
C LYS A 411 -6.48 73.51 -6.02
N SER A 412 -7.34 74.26 -5.32
CA SER A 412 -7.16 74.51 -3.89
C SER A 412 -7.29 73.25 -3.03
N ARG A 413 -8.21 72.34 -3.37
CA ARG A 413 -8.31 71.01 -2.72
C ARG A 413 -7.05 70.17 -2.97
N ILE A 414 -6.53 70.14 -4.20
CA ILE A 414 -5.33 69.37 -4.56
C ILE A 414 -4.11 69.93 -3.86
N GLU A 415 -3.91 71.25 -3.87
CA GLU A 415 -2.76 71.87 -3.19
C GLU A 415 -2.78 71.55 -1.69
N ALA A 416 -3.95 71.57 -1.04
CA ALA A 416 -4.09 71.10 0.34
C ALA A 416 -3.73 69.61 0.51
N TRP A 417 -4.32 68.73 -0.32
CA TRP A 417 -4.07 67.28 -0.27
C TRP A 417 -2.60 66.91 -0.53
N GLU A 418 -1.95 67.56 -1.49
CA GLU A 418 -0.52 67.37 -1.81
C GLU A 418 0.36 67.82 -0.64
N THR A 419 -0.01 68.88 0.09
CA THR A 419 0.71 69.28 1.32
C THR A 419 0.44 68.35 2.51
N GLU A 420 -0.73 67.71 2.59
CA GLU A 420 -1.10 66.85 3.72
C GLU A 420 -0.61 65.40 3.57
N GLN A 421 -0.55 64.87 2.33
CA GLN A 421 0.01 63.54 2.05
C GLN A 421 1.50 63.59 1.60
N GLY A 422 2.04 64.76 1.31
CA GLY A 422 3.46 64.95 0.93
C GLY A 422 3.83 64.42 -0.47
N CYS A 423 2.84 64.12 -1.32
CA CYS A 423 3.04 63.56 -2.66
C CYS A 423 2.09 64.19 -3.69
N ALA A 424 2.48 64.18 -4.97
CA ALA A 424 1.71 64.83 -6.04
C ALA A 424 0.45 64.03 -6.41
N PHE A 425 -0.66 64.71 -6.70
CA PHE A 425 -1.92 64.08 -7.10
C PHE A 425 -1.91 63.71 -8.59
N LEU A 426 -1.64 62.44 -8.88
CA LEU A 426 -1.45 61.89 -10.22
C LEU A 426 -2.69 61.12 -10.70
N LEU A 427 -3.30 61.59 -11.79
CA LEU A 427 -4.35 60.89 -12.53
C LEU A 427 -3.77 60.27 -13.80
N LYS A 428 -3.85 58.94 -13.94
CA LYS A 428 -3.32 58.20 -15.10
C LYS A 428 -1.82 58.45 -15.38
N GLY A 429 -1.07 58.94 -14.39
CA GLY A 429 0.35 59.31 -14.51
C GLY A 429 0.64 60.81 -14.74
N HIS A 430 -0.38 61.68 -14.81
CA HIS A 430 -0.20 63.13 -14.97
C HIS A 430 -0.82 63.91 -13.81
N ARG A 431 -0.27 65.08 -13.45
CA ARG A 431 -0.88 65.95 -12.42
C ARG A 431 -2.18 66.54 -12.98
N PHE A 432 -3.22 66.65 -12.16
CA PHE A 432 -4.55 67.02 -12.67
C PHE A 432 -4.59 68.38 -13.38
N MET A 433 -3.83 69.37 -12.91
CA MET A 433 -3.76 70.69 -13.54
C MET A 433 -3.20 70.60 -14.97
N ASP A 434 -2.17 69.78 -15.20
CA ASP A 434 -1.58 69.57 -16.52
C ASP A 434 -2.58 68.86 -17.46
N TYR A 435 -3.39 67.94 -16.91
CA TYR A 435 -4.48 67.29 -17.63
C TYR A 435 -5.59 68.29 -18.01
N ILE A 436 -6.03 69.18 -17.10
CA ILE A 436 -6.96 70.27 -17.41
C ILE A 436 -6.41 71.16 -18.53
N THR A 437 -5.16 71.61 -18.43
CA THR A 437 -4.51 72.45 -19.44
C THR A 437 -4.44 71.74 -20.79
N SER A 438 -4.07 70.46 -20.82
CA SER A 438 -4.04 69.63 -22.03
C SER A 438 -5.43 69.45 -22.66
N GLN A 439 -6.49 69.29 -21.86
CA GLN A 439 -7.88 69.25 -22.33
C GLN A 439 -8.31 70.57 -22.98
N TRP A 440 -8.07 71.71 -22.32
CA TRP A 440 -8.36 73.04 -22.88
C TRP A 440 -7.53 73.31 -24.15
N GLU A 441 -6.26 72.92 -24.19
CA GLU A 441 -5.42 73.02 -25.39
C GLU A 441 -5.91 72.14 -26.54
N MET A 442 -6.29 70.88 -26.27
CA MET A 442 -6.82 69.99 -27.30
C MET A 442 -8.13 70.54 -27.87
N HIS A 443 -9.01 71.09 -27.02
CA HIS A 443 -10.24 71.74 -27.45
C HIS A 443 -9.94 73.01 -28.29
N LYS A 444 -8.98 73.84 -27.89
CA LYS A 444 -8.53 75.00 -28.68
C LYS A 444 -7.96 74.58 -30.05
N LYS A 445 -7.05 73.61 -30.08
CA LYS A 445 -6.44 73.04 -31.31
C LYS A 445 -7.49 72.35 -32.21
N GLN A 446 -8.57 71.82 -31.63
CA GLN A 446 -9.73 71.30 -32.36
C GLN A 446 -10.56 72.43 -32.97
N LYS A 447 -10.88 73.49 -32.21
CA LYS A 447 -11.55 74.69 -32.72
C LYS A 447 -10.76 75.39 -33.83
N GLU A 448 -9.43 75.43 -33.74
CA GLU A 448 -8.56 76.00 -34.76
C GLU A 448 -8.56 75.15 -36.04
N ARG A 449 -8.51 73.81 -35.94
CA ARG A 449 -8.69 72.92 -37.11
C ARG A 449 -10.09 73.00 -37.72
N GLU A 450 -11.15 73.06 -36.92
CA GLU A 450 -12.53 73.27 -37.41
C GLU A 450 -12.70 74.63 -38.09
N LYS A 451 -11.98 75.67 -37.63
CA LYS A 451 -11.93 76.99 -38.27
C LYS A 451 -11.15 76.96 -39.59
N GLN A 452 -10.04 76.22 -39.66
CA GLN A 452 -9.23 76.04 -40.87
C GLN A 452 -9.98 75.23 -41.95
N ASP A 453 -10.63 74.13 -41.57
CA ASP A 453 -11.49 73.35 -42.46
C ASP A 453 -12.66 74.18 -43.01
N ARG A 454 -13.24 75.06 -42.17
CA ARG A 454 -14.27 76.04 -42.58
C ARG A 454 -13.75 77.18 -43.47
N SER A 455 -12.46 77.49 -43.48
CA SER A 455 -11.88 78.43 -44.45
C SER A 455 -11.50 77.76 -45.77
N LEU A 456 -10.95 76.53 -45.73
CA LEU A 456 -10.61 75.77 -46.94
C LEU A 456 -11.87 75.46 -47.77
N LYS A 457 -12.95 74.99 -47.12
CA LYS A 457 -14.29 74.83 -47.72
C LYS A 457 -14.96 76.15 -48.16
N LYS A 458 -14.29 77.29 -47.99
CA LYS A 458 -14.73 78.62 -48.43
C LYS A 458 -13.87 79.19 -49.56
N GLU A 459 -12.69 78.62 -49.80
CA GLU A 459 -11.77 79.01 -50.88
C GLU A 459 -12.03 78.22 -52.18
N GLU A 460 -12.66 77.04 -52.12
CA GLU A 460 -13.15 76.31 -53.31
C GLU A 460 -14.28 77.04 -54.08
N HIS A 461 -14.87 78.11 -53.51
CA HIS A 461 -15.93 78.90 -54.18
C HIS A 461 -15.53 80.38 -54.35
N THR A 462 -14.73 80.66 -55.37
CA THR A 462 -14.47 82.04 -55.84
C THR A 462 -15.70 82.66 -56.54
N PRO A 463 -15.92 83.99 -56.45
CA PRO A 463 -17.25 84.58 -56.63
C PRO A 463 -17.52 85.22 -58.01
N PHE A 464 -18.81 85.36 -58.35
CA PHE A 464 -19.29 86.20 -59.47
C PHE A 464 -19.83 87.57 -59.00
N LYS A 465 -19.91 88.50 -59.97
CA LYS A 465 -19.97 89.97 -59.80
C LYS A 465 -21.41 90.52 -59.82
N THR A 466 -21.63 91.73 -59.26
CA THR A 466 -22.39 92.88 -59.87
C THR A 466 -22.56 94.07 -58.86
N PRO A 467 -22.86 95.33 -59.28
CA PRO A 467 -22.21 96.51 -58.66
C PRO A 467 -23.05 97.78 -58.29
N ILE A 468 -22.45 98.61 -57.41
CA ILE A 468 -22.43 100.10 -57.36
C ILE A 468 -23.75 100.93 -57.46
N LYS A 469 -24.02 101.76 -56.42
CA LYS A 469 -24.19 103.25 -56.49
C LYS A 469 -24.18 103.93 -55.09
N ARG A 470 -24.09 105.28 -55.06
CA ARG A 470 -24.01 106.21 -53.89
C ARG A 470 -24.87 107.48 -54.20
N PRO A 471 -24.84 108.63 -53.47
CA PRO A 471 -24.44 108.97 -52.08
C PRO A 471 -25.42 109.96 -51.34
N ALA A 472 -24.96 110.55 -50.21
CA ALA A 472 -25.33 111.84 -49.59
C ALA A 472 -26.58 111.92 -48.66
N GLY A 473 -26.57 112.74 -47.59
CA GLY A 473 -25.43 113.47 -46.96
C GLY A 473 -25.83 114.53 -45.90
N SER A 474 -24.88 114.93 -45.01
CA SER A 474 -24.90 116.05 -44.02
C SER A 474 -26.03 116.06 -42.96
N CYS A 475 -25.93 116.59 -41.72
CA CYS A 475 -25.12 117.71 -41.22
C CYS A 475 -25.01 117.75 -39.65
N ILE A 476 -23.79 117.92 -39.12
CA ILE A 476 -23.34 118.78 -37.97
C ILE A 476 -24.01 118.74 -36.55
N GLN A 477 -23.13 118.67 -35.51
CA GLN A 477 -23.24 119.06 -34.08
C GLN A 477 -24.09 118.28 -33.06
N GLY A 478 -23.65 118.28 -31.78
CA GLY A 478 -24.52 118.02 -30.62
C GLY A 478 -24.02 117.12 -29.46
N THR A 479 -22.83 117.32 -28.89
CA THR A 479 -22.50 116.76 -27.54
C THR A 479 -23.19 117.59 -26.45
N PRO A 480 -23.68 116.99 -25.33
CA PRO A 480 -22.83 116.87 -24.14
C PRO A 480 -23.12 115.62 -23.26
N SER A 481 -22.73 115.67 -21.98
CA SER A 481 -22.54 114.53 -21.07
C SER A 481 -23.39 114.63 -19.78
N ASN A 482 -23.48 113.48 -19.07
CA ASN A 482 -23.67 113.31 -17.61
C ASN A 482 -25.06 113.38 -16.92
N LYS A 483 -25.26 112.36 -16.06
CA LYS A 483 -25.84 112.35 -14.69
C LYS A 483 -27.34 112.59 -14.41
N THR A 484 -28.00 111.48 -14.04
CA THR A 484 -28.89 111.29 -12.84
C THR A 484 -30.10 112.21 -12.56
N ARG A 485 -31.28 111.62 -12.21
CA ARG A 485 -31.87 111.56 -10.83
C ARG A 485 -33.42 111.44 -10.76
N LYS A 486 -33.91 110.25 -10.37
CA LYS A 486 -35.08 109.93 -9.48
C LYS A 486 -36.50 110.55 -9.68
N LEU A 487 -37.52 109.66 -9.61
CA LEU A 487 -38.95 109.86 -9.21
C LEU A 487 -39.86 110.58 -10.25
N ASN A 488 -41.20 110.45 -10.27
CA ASN A 488 -42.18 109.81 -9.34
C ASN A 488 -43.49 109.34 -10.08
N GLY A 489 -44.38 108.54 -9.45
CA GLY A 489 -45.75 108.21 -9.94
C GLY A 489 -46.07 106.69 -10.08
N THR A 490 -46.61 105.94 -9.10
CA THR A 490 -48.04 105.72 -8.69
C THR A 490 -49.01 105.30 -9.83
N SER A 491 -49.91 104.29 -9.73
CA SER A 491 -50.52 103.59 -8.57
C SER A 491 -51.05 102.16 -8.88
N ASN A 492 -51.23 101.33 -7.83
CA ASN A 492 -52.24 100.24 -7.65
C ASN A 492 -52.25 98.98 -8.58
N SER A 493 -52.67 97.77 -8.15
CA SER A 493 -53.11 97.26 -6.82
C SER A 493 -53.05 95.71 -6.68
N ALA A 494 -52.60 95.22 -5.51
CA ALA A 494 -53.01 93.99 -4.77
C ALA A 494 -52.90 92.58 -5.47
N MET A 495 -52.86 91.42 -4.78
CA MET A 495 -53.09 91.11 -3.34
C MET A 495 -52.47 89.76 -2.88
N SER A 496 -51.85 89.70 -1.67
CA SER A 496 -51.71 88.50 -0.79
C SER A 496 -50.88 87.26 -1.25
N ARG A 497 -50.25 86.43 -0.37
CA ARG A 497 -49.87 86.53 1.06
C ARG A 497 -48.77 85.49 1.44
N THR A 498 -48.34 85.49 2.70
CA THR A 498 -47.40 84.57 3.38
C THR A 498 -48.04 84.11 4.73
N THR A 499 -47.58 83.21 5.62
CA THR A 499 -46.38 82.33 5.85
C THR A 499 -46.80 81.28 6.96
N VAL A 500 -46.04 80.42 7.66
CA VAL A 500 -44.59 80.06 7.87
C VAL A 500 -44.48 78.58 8.39
N SER A 501 -43.26 78.01 8.41
CA SER A 501 -42.67 77.12 9.44
C SER A 501 -43.25 75.74 9.87
N ASN A 502 -42.46 74.69 9.59
CA ASN A 502 -41.91 73.62 10.48
C ASN A 502 -42.71 72.84 11.55
N SER A 503 -42.52 71.50 11.50
CA SER A 503 -42.35 70.53 12.63
C SER A 503 -43.60 70.15 13.46
N SER A 504 -43.71 68.99 14.16
CA SER A 504 -42.75 67.92 14.53
C SER A 504 -43.46 66.55 14.84
N THR A 505 -42.70 65.49 15.18
CA THR A 505 -43.10 64.22 15.89
C THR A 505 -44.12 63.27 15.22
N ALA A 506 -43.82 61.96 15.00
CA ALA A 506 -43.83 60.78 15.92
C ALA A 506 -45.26 60.18 16.14
N SER A 507 -45.51 58.87 16.39
CA SER A 507 -44.74 57.60 16.31
C SER A 507 -45.68 56.40 16.58
N SER A 508 -45.40 55.18 16.04
CA SER A 508 -45.93 53.85 16.46
C SER A 508 -47.48 53.62 16.37
N THR A 509 -48.10 52.42 16.25
CA THR A 509 -47.72 50.99 16.05
C THR A 509 -48.98 50.18 15.62
N SER A 510 -48.82 48.96 15.07
CA SER A 510 -49.86 47.88 15.00
C SER A 510 -51.05 48.10 14.02
N SER A 511 -51.80 47.11 13.51
CA SER A 511 -51.74 45.63 13.58
C SER A 511 -52.66 44.92 12.53
N GLN A 512 -52.38 43.64 12.23
CA GLN A 512 -53.31 42.54 11.80
C GLN A 512 -54.16 42.62 10.50
N SER A 513 -53.68 41.91 9.47
CA SER A 513 -54.21 40.64 8.87
C SER A 513 -55.70 40.39 8.46
N LEU A 514 -55.82 39.62 7.35
CA LEU A 514 -56.90 38.71 6.86
C LEU A 514 -57.96 39.14 5.82
N ASN A 515 -58.19 38.18 4.89
CA ASN A 515 -59.40 37.86 4.08
C ASN A 515 -59.87 38.71 2.88
N GLY A 516 -59.50 38.28 1.66
CA GLY A 516 -60.44 37.46 0.84
C GLY A 516 -61.05 37.98 -0.49
N LYS A 517 -60.82 37.21 -1.57
CA LYS A 517 -61.63 37.02 -2.82
C LYS A 517 -61.60 38.06 -3.97
N MET A 518 -61.02 37.62 -5.11
CA MET A 518 -61.53 37.55 -6.52
C MET A 518 -62.79 38.35 -6.96
N PRO A 519 -62.94 38.80 -8.26
CA PRO A 519 -62.95 37.88 -9.44
C PRO A 519 -62.62 38.37 -10.88
N LEU A 520 -62.52 37.39 -11.81
CA LEU A 520 -62.72 37.43 -13.30
C LEU A 520 -61.75 38.28 -14.18
N SER A 521 -61.57 38.08 -15.50
CA SER A 521 -62.14 37.15 -16.53
C SER A 521 -61.14 36.93 -17.71
N THR A 522 -60.80 35.69 -18.13
CA THR A 522 -61.30 34.92 -19.34
C THR A 522 -61.02 35.57 -20.73
N ILE A 523 -60.45 34.90 -21.76
CA ILE A 523 -61.12 33.96 -22.71
C ILE A 523 -60.13 33.11 -23.61
N LYS A 524 -60.31 31.76 -23.59
CA LYS A 524 -60.40 30.70 -24.66
C LYS A 524 -59.37 30.63 -25.84
N THR A 525 -58.76 29.52 -26.31
CA THR A 525 -59.07 28.04 -26.50
C THR A 525 -59.95 27.69 -27.73
N PRO A 526 -59.68 26.64 -28.57
CA PRO A 526 -59.77 25.17 -28.27
C PRO A 526 -58.55 24.31 -28.72
N MET A 527 -58.22 23.08 -28.24
CA MET A 527 -58.84 21.71 -28.24
C MET A 527 -58.88 20.99 -29.64
N LYS A 528 -58.79 19.65 -29.85
CA LYS A 528 -59.00 18.45 -28.95
C LYS A 528 -58.48 17.09 -29.54
N ASN A 529 -57.86 16.20 -28.71
CA ASN A 529 -57.68 14.71 -28.82
C ASN A 529 -57.08 14.09 -30.14
N ARG A 530 -56.79 12.77 -30.35
CA ARG A 530 -57.18 11.48 -29.70
C ARG A 530 -56.24 10.27 -30.03
N ASP A 531 -56.08 9.33 -29.08
CA ASP A 531 -55.75 7.87 -29.06
C ASP A 531 -54.73 7.17 -30.03
N THR A 532 -54.26 5.98 -29.61
CA THR A 532 -53.31 5.01 -30.24
C THR A 532 -54.08 3.76 -30.81
N PRO A 533 -53.51 2.57 -31.15
CA PRO A 533 -52.12 2.07 -31.33
C PRO A 533 -51.90 1.12 -32.58
N VAL A 534 -50.76 0.39 -32.62
CA VAL A 534 -50.52 -0.98 -33.20
C VAL A 534 -49.83 -1.17 -34.59
N ARG A 535 -48.89 -2.16 -34.58
CA ARG A 535 -48.36 -3.08 -35.65
C ARG A 535 -47.05 -2.79 -36.41
N THR A 536 -46.11 -3.74 -36.25
CA THR A 536 -45.07 -4.17 -37.23
C THR A 536 -45.62 -5.26 -38.17
N PRO A 537 -44.88 -5.65 -39.24
CA PRO A 537 -44.25 -6.99 -39.25
C PRO A 537 -42.89 -7.09 -40.02
N LEU A 538 -42.47 -8.35 -40.27
CA LEU A 538 -41.22 -8.89 -40.85
C LEU A 538 -41.02 -8.55 -42.37
N GLN A 539 -39.99 -8.95 -43.15
CA GLN A 539 -38.93 -10.00 -43.17
C GLN A 539 -37.78 -9.53 -44.17
N ASP A 540 -36.71 -10.22 -44.66
CA ASP A 540 -36.21 -11.62 -44.65
C ASP A 540 -34.68 -11.76 -45.01
N SER A 541 -34.10 -12.92 -44.70
CA SER A 541 -32.97 -13.73 -45.24
C SER A 541 -31.92 -13.24 -46.28
N ASN A 542 -30.63 -13.51 -45.99
CA ASN A 542 -29.76 -14.59 -46.57
C ASN A 542 -28.32 -14.54 -45.95
N LYS A 543 -27.57 -15.63 -45.61
CA LYS A 543 -27.03 -16.83 -46.35
C LYS A 543 -25.91 -16.49 -47.35
N GLN A 544 -24.80 -17.25 -47.52
CA GLN A 544 -24.28 -18.53 -46.94
C GLN A 544 -22.75 -18.64 -47.29
N THR A 545 -21.86 -19.56 -46.84
CA THR A 545 -21.87 -20.79 -45.98
C THR A 545 -20.68 -20.68 -44.96
N SER A 546 -19.83 -21.61 -44.46
CA SER A 546 -19.48 -23.07 -44.45
C SER A 546 -18.73 -23.36 -43.10
N GLY A 547 -18.23 -24.54 -42.64
CA GLY A 547 -17.83 -25.84 -43.22
C GLY A 547 -16.31 -25.86 -43.50
N LEU A 548 -15.44 -26.77 -43.02
CA LEU A 548 -15.52 -28.12 -42.38
C LEU A 548 -14.70 -28.12 -41.04
N SER A 549 -14.90 -28.89 -39.96
CA SER A 549 -15.45 -30.24 -39.64
C SER A 549 -14.39 -31.31 -39.32
N SER A 550 -14.26 -31.69 -38.04
CA SER A 550 -14.06 -33.09 -37.54
C SER A 550 -14.01 -33.13 -35.99
N GLN A 551 -14.12 -34.32 -35.40
CA GLN A 551 -14.27 -34.59 -33.95
C GLN A 551 -13.26 -35.68 -33.47
N PRO A 552 -13.16 -36.04 -32.18
CA PRO A 552 -11.86 -36.22 -31.49
C PRO A 552 -11.19 -37.60 -31.56
N GLY A 553 -9.87 -37.60 -31.30
CA GLY A 553 -9.02 -38.78 -31.09
C GLY A 553 -9.00 -39.32 -29.65
N SER A 554 -8.26 -40.41 -29.44
CA SER A 554 -8.32 -41.27 -28.24
C SER A 554 -7.35 -40.90 -27.12
N TYR A 555 -7.75 -41.12 -25.87
CA TYR A 555 -6.94 -40.99 -24.65
C TYR A 555 -5.68 -41.89 -24.62
N SER A 556 -5.56 -42.88 -25.51
CA SER A 556 -4.35 -43.70 -25.65
C SER A 556 -3.15 -42.91 -26.19
N GLU A 557 -3.39 -41.92 -27.06
CA GLU A 557 -2.33 -41.19 -27.78
C GLU A 557 -1.56 -40.23 -26.86
N PHE A 558 -2.23 -39.69 -25.84
CA PHE A 558 -1.64 -38.83 -24.80
C PHE A 558 -0.64 -39.55 -23.87
N LYS A 559 -0.70 -40.90 -23.76
CA LYS A 559 0.19 -41.65 -22.86
C LYS A 559 1.57 -41.95 -23.45
N GLU A 560 1.73 -41.96 -24.77
CA GLU A 560 3.04 -42.23 -25.41
C GLU A 560 3.95 -40.99 -25.50
N GLU A 561 3.39 -39.78 -25.33
CA GLU A 561 4.16 -38.54 -25.36
C GLU A 561 4.90 -38.29 -24.04
N MET A 562 4.31 -38.71 -22.91
CA MET A 562 4.90 -38.57 -21.56
C MET A 562 6.11 -39.48 -21.30
N THR A 563 6.30 -40.56 -22.06
CA THR A 563 7.41 -41.51 -21.85
C THR A 563 8.66 -41.22 -22.69
N LYS A 564 8.63 -40.21 -23.57
CA LYS A 564 9.77 -39.84 -24.45
C LYS A 564 10.60 -38.63 -23.96
N LYS A 565 10.38 -38.15 -22.73
CA LYS A 565 11.11 -37.01 -22.12
C LYS A 565 11.95 -37.38 -20.89
N SER A 566 12.72 -38.47 -20.98
CA SER A 566 13.67 -38.89 -19.93
C SER A 566 15.02 -39.34 -20.50
N SER A 567 15.69 -38.49 -21.29
CA SER A 567 17.03 -38.78 -21.82
C SER A 567 17.81 -37.56 -22.36
N ASN A 568 17.75 -36.40 -21.69
CA ASN A 568 18.75 -35.34 -21.93
C ASN A 568 18.80 -34.25 -20.83
N THR A 569 19.85 -34.25 -20.01
CA THR A 569 20.41 -33.09 -19.28
C THR A 569 21.78 -33.48 -18.76
N ASP A 570 22.81 -33.22 -19.56
CA ASP A 570 24.20 -33.22 -19.13
C ASP A 570 24.83 -31.87 -19.51
N ALA A 571 25.87 -31.47 -18.78
CA ALA A 571 26.70 -30.26 -18.97
C ALA A 571 26.15 -28.84 -18.60
N ILE A 572 26.80 -28.23 -17.60
CA ILE A 572 27.25 -26.80 -17.53
C ILE A 572 26.16 -25.73 -17.26
N PHE A 573 26.23 -24.80 -16.30
CA PHE A 573 27.25 -24.30 -15.31
C PHE A 573 26.64 -24.32 -13.87
N ASN A 574 27.21 -23.87 -12.73
CA ASN A 574 28.43 -23.14 -12.27
C ASN A 574 29.04 -23.89 -11.04
N SER A 575 30.25 -23.69 -10.50
CA SER A 575 31.30 -22.65 -10.57
C SER A 575 31.29 -21.50 -9.53
N THR A 576 31.22 -21.81 -8.22
CA THR A 576 31.72 -20.89 -7.16
C THR A 576 32.27 -21.58 -5.89
N LEU A 577 32.00 -22.87 -5.65
CA LEU A 577 32.30 -23.53 -4.36
C LEU A 577 33.61 -24.34 -4.25
N LYS A 578 34.32 -24.63 -5.35
CA LYS A 578 35.55 -25.45 -5.28
C LYS A 578 36.78 -24.73 -4.70
N GLU A 579 36.89 -23.42 -4.90
CA GLU A 579 38.12 -22.67 -4.59
C GLU A 579 38.39 -22.52 -3.08
N LYS A 580 37.34 -22.52 -2.24
CA LYS A 580 37.48 -22.42 -0.77
C LYS A 580 37.81 -23.75 -0.08
N ALA A 581 37.76 -24.88 -0.78
CA ALA A 581 38.04 -26.19 -0.19
C ALA A 581 39.56 -26.50 -0.10
N GLU A 582 40.35 -26.08 -1.09
CA GLU A 582 41.77 -26.43 -1.16
C GLU A 582 42.64 -25.63 -0.17
N ASP A 583 42.31 -24.37 0.09
CA ASP A 583 43.02 -23.53 1.08
C ASP A 583 42.89 -24.07 2.51
N TYR A 584 41.74 -24.68 2.85
CA TYR A 584 41.52 -25.29 4.16
C TYR A 584 42.34 -26.57 4.38
N LEU A 585 42.62 -27.33 3.31
CA LEU A 585 43.52 -28.49 3.39
C LEU A 585 45.01 -28.08 3.39
N LYS A 586 45.38 -26.99 2.72
CA LYS A 586 46.77 -26.47 2.76
C LYS A 586 47.16 -25.96 4.14
N ARG A 587 46.25 -25.28 4.86
CA ARG A 587 46.52 -24.80 6.23
C ARG A 587 46.65 -25.89 7.30
N LYS A 588 46.29 -27.15 7.02
CA LYS A 588 46.39 -28.27 7.99
C LYS A 588 47.59 -29.19 7.77
N LYS A 589 48.65 -28.68 7.12
CA LYS A 589 49.95 -29.36 6.90
C LYS A 589 51.17 -28.48 7.20
N SER A 590 51.01 -27.42 7.98
CA SER A 590 52.11 -26.57 8.45
C SER A 590 51.77 -25.95 9.80
N ASP A 591 51.46 -26.83 10.76
CA ASP A 591 51.59 -26.71 12.22
C ASP A 591 51.93 -28.13 12.72
#